data_AF-A0A2N1GC32-F1
#
_entry.id   AF-A0A2N1GC32-F1
#
_cell.length_a   1.000
_cell.length_b   1.000
_cell.length_c   1.000
_cell.angle_alpha   90.00
_cell.angle_beta   90.00
_cell.angle_gamma   90.00
#
_symmetry.space_group_name_H-M   'P 1'
#
loop_
_entity.id
_entity.type
_entity.pdbx_description
1 polymer ?
#
loop_
_entity_poly.entity_id
_entity_poly.type
_entity_poly.pdbx_seq_one_letter_code
_entity_poly.pdbx_strand_id
1 'polypeptide(L)'
;DISGTFTASNKTYDGNNTATVTGRGLVGVLAADAANVSLTGGTATFSDAFVANEKIVASSGMVLSGSAAANYNLTGVATTTADIT
;
A
#
# COMPACT_ATOMS: atom_id res chain seq x y z
N ASP A 1 -11.32 6.70 -12.43
CA ASP A 1 -11.01 6.42 -11.02
C ASP A 1 -10.52 5.00 -10.85
N ILE A 2 -9.43 4.82 -10.09
CA ILE A 2 -8.91 3.52 -9.68
C ILE A 2 -8.52 3.57 -8.20
N SER A 3 -8.36 2.41 -7.59
CA SER A 3 -7.91 2.28 -6.21
C SER A 3 -6.60 1.51 -6.12
N GLY A 4 -5.78 1.86 -5.15
CA GLY A 4 -4.55 1.17 -4.83
C GLY A 4 -4.74 0.09 -3.78
N THR A 5 -3.89 -0.91 -3.82
CA THR A 5 -3.71 -1.91 -2.76
C THR A 5 -2.24 -2.04 -2.43
N PHE A 6 -1.93 -2.53 -1.24
CA PHE A 6 -0.57 -2.87 -0.85
C PHE A 6 -0.55 -4.02 0.15
N THR A 7 0.61 -4.63 0.30
CA THR A 7 0.87 -5.63 1.35
C THR A 7 1.98 -5.14 2.26
N ALA A 8 1.93 -5.53 3.53
CA ALA A 8 2.94 -5.21 4.52
C ALA A 8 3.55 -6.49 5.11
N SER A 9 4.82 -6.45 5.50
CA SER A 9 5.44 -7.54 6.25
C SER A 9 5.02 -7.51 7.72
N ASN A 10 4.90 -8.70 8.30
CA ASN A 10 4.99 -8.89 9.74
C ASN A 10 6.35 -8.40 10.26
N LYS A 11 6.41 -7.97 11.53
CA LYS A 11 7.65 -7.55 12.18
C LYS A 11 7.75 -8.04 13.61
N THR A 12 8.98 -8.15 14.10
CA THR A 12 9.25 -8.27 15.53
C THR A 12 9.09 -6.92 16.22
N TYR A 13 8.61 -6.92 17.46
CA TYR A 13 8.48 -5.71 18.27
C TYR A 13 9.83 -4.98 18.42
N ASP A 14 9.84 -3.71 18.02
CA ASP A 14 10.99 -2.81 18.09
C ASP A 14 10.65 -1.43 18.70
N GLY A 15 9.44 -1.29 19.25
CA GLY A 15 8.93 -0.04 19.82
C GLY A 15 8.44 1.00 18.80
N ASN A 16 8.47 0.72 17.50
CA ASN A 16 8.01 1.63 16.44
C ASN A 16 6.83 1.04 15.65
N ASN A 17 5.94 1.90 15.18
CA ASN A 17 4.79 1.52 14.34
C ASN A 17 5.10 1.53 12.83
N THR A 18 6.37 1.67 12.43
CA THR A 18 6.76 1.61 11.01
C THR A 18 6.51 0.22 10.44
N ALA A 19 5.87 0.15 9.26
CA ALA A 19 5.63 -1.07 8.51
C ALA A 19 6.42 -1.08 7.19
N THR A 20 6.82 -2.27 6.77
CA THR A 20 7.53 -2.47 5.49
C THR A 20 6.54 -2.86 4.40
N VAL A 21 6.43 -2.05 3.36
CA VAL A 21 5.61 -2.38 2.17
C VAL A 21 6.31 -3.44 1.33
N THR A 22 5.66 -4.57 1.08
CA THR A 22 6.21 -5.70 0.30
C THR A 22 5.65 -5.80 -1.11
N GLY A 23 4.48 -5.19 -1.36
CA GLY A 23 3.79 -5.27 -2.62
C GLY A 23 2.85 -4.09 -2.79
N ARG A 24 2.57 -3.76 -4.04
CA ARG A 24 1.64 -2.70 -4.44
C ARG A 24 0.81 -3.21 -5.61
N GLY A 25 -0.44 -2.79 -5.68
CA GLY A 25 -1.37 -3.18 -6.73
C GLY A 25 -2.33 -2.05 -7.08
N LEU A 26 -3.00 -2.21 -8.21
CA LEU A 26 -4.05 -1.31 -8.68
C LEU A 26 -5.29 -2.13 -9.04
N VAL A 27 -6.46 -1.57 -8.77
CA VAL A 27 -7.77 -2.14 -9.08
C VAL A 27 -8.52 -1.17 -9.99
N GLY A 28 -9.09 -1.71 -11.08
CA GLY A 28 -9.86 -0.93 -12.06
C GLY A 28 -9.04 -0.37 -13.23
N VAL A 29 -7.76 -0.75 -13.36
CA VAL A 29 -6.93 -0.40 -14.52
C VAL A 29 -7.45 -1.13 -15.77
N LEU A 30 -7.51 -0.42 -16.91
CA LEU A 30 -7.86 -1.04 -18.18
C LEU A 30 -6.77 -2.01 -18.61
N ALA A 31 -7.14 -3.18 -19.15
CA ALA A 31 -6.18 -4.22 -19.53
C ALA A 31 -5.08 -3.74 -20.50
N ALA A 32 -5.42 -2.81 -21.40
CA ALA A 32 -4.45 -2.20 -22.33
C ALA A 32 -3.36 -1.35 -21.64
N ASP A 33 -3.65 -0.84 -20.44
CA ASP A 33 -2.75 0.02 -19.67
C ASP A 33 -2.05 -0.73 -18.53
N ALA A 34 -2.39 -1.99 -18.25
CA ALA A 34 -1.93 -2.73 -17.07
C ALA A 34 -0.39 -2.83 -16.94
N ALA A 35 0.34 -2.79 -18.07
CA ALA A 35 1.81 -2.77 -18.09
C ALA A 35 2.41 -1.34 -18.03
N ASN A 36 1.58 -0.31 -18.15
CA ASN A 36 1.96 1.09 -18.35
C ASN A 36 1.54 2.01 -17.20
N VAL A 37 0.85 1.47 -16.18
CA VAL A 37 0.53 2.20 -14.94
C VAL A 37 0.79 1.31 -13.73
N SER A 38 1.43 1.89 -12.72
CA SER A 38 1.78 1.20 -11.47
C SER A 38 1.58 2.12 -10.27
N LEU A 39 1.29 1.54 -9.11
CA LEU A 39 1.32 2.25 -7.83
C LEU A 39 2.75 2.22 -7.27
N THR A 40 3.32 3.37 -6.93
CA THR A 40 4.69 3.50 -6.41
C THR A 40 4.78 4.46 -5.23
N GLY A 41 5.97 4.53 -4.63
CA GLY A 41 6.25 5.42 -3.50
C GLY A 41 5.50 5.06 -2.21
N GLY A 42 5.38 6.05 -1.34
CA GLY A 42 4.67 5.99 -0.07
C GLY A 42 5.37 5.21 1.05
N THR A 43 4.91 5.47 2.26
CA THR A 43 5.28 4.77 3.50
C THR A 43 4.06 4.00 4.04
N ALA A 44 4.29 3.13 5.02
CA ALA A 44 3.23 2.41 5.72
C ALA A 44 3.50 2.37 7.22
N THR A 45 2.42 2.39 8.00
CA THR A 45 2.47 2.34 9.47
C THR A 45 1.35 1.49 10.03
N PHE A 46 1.66 0.70 11.06
CA PHE A 46 0.67 0.10 11.95
C PHE A 46 -0.09 1.19 12.71
N SER A 47 -1.32 0.87 13.17
CA SER A 47 -2.12 1.76 14.03
C SER A 47 -1.37 2.23 15.28
N ASP A 48 -0.53 1.37 15.84
CA ASP A 48 0.30 1.56 17.03
C ASP A 48 1.43 0.50 17.04
N ALA A 49 2.34 0.57 18.01
CA ALA A 49 3.50 -0.32 18.09
C ALA A 49 3.27 -1.61 18.91
N PHE A 50 2.10 -1.80 19.53
CA PHE A 50 1.89 -2.93 20.45
C PHE A 50 1.81 -4.28 19.71
N VAL A 51 2.38 -5.33 20.30
CA VAL A 51 2.31 -6.72 19.82
C VAL A 51 0.84 -7.14 19.69
N ALA A 52 0.45 -7.52 18.48
CA ALA A 52 -0.86 -8.05 18.15
C ALA A 52 -0.83 -8.62 16.71
N ASN A 53 -1.74 -9.56 16.45
CA ASN A 53 -1.96 -10.09 15.12
C ASN A 53 -2.98 -9.25 14.35
N GLU A 54 -2.97 -9.37 13.02
CA GLU A 54 -3.93 -8.74 12.10
C GLU A 54 -4.09 -7.23 12.32
N LYS A 55 -3.02 -6.55 12.72
CA LYS A 55 -3.06 -5.10 12.96
C LYS A 55 -3.26 -4.37 11.64
N ILE A 56 -4.11 -3.35 11.66
CA ILE A 56 -4.33 -2.47 10.51
C ILE A 56 -3.03 -1.73 10.19
N VAL A 57 -2.65 -1.78 8.92
CA VAL A 57 -1.56 -1.02 8.33
C VAL A 57 -2.15 -0.06 7.30
N ALA A 58 -1.86 1.23 7.46
CA ALA A 58 -2.26 2.28 6.54
C ALA A 58 -1.05 2.81 5.76
N SER A 59 -1.26 3.16 4.51
CA SER A 59 -0.24 3.79 3.66
C SER A 59 -0.46 5.30 3.53
N SER A 60 0.62 6.04 3.32
CA SER A 60 0.57 7.47 2.96
C SER A 60 1.53 7.78 1.81
N GLY A 61 1.18 8.74 0.95
CA GLY A 61 2.05 9.25 -0.11
C GLY A 61 2.31 8.29 -1.27
N MET A 62 1.44 7.30 -1.50
CA MET A 62 1.50 6.48 -2.71
C MET A 62 0.96 7.25 -3.92
N VAL A 63 1.58 7.05 -5.07
CA VAL A 63 1.27 7.78 -6.31
C VAL A 63 1.24 6.84 -7.51
N LEU A 64 0.57 7.27 -8.58
CA LEU A 64 0.61 6.58 -9.87
C LEU A 64 1.88 6.97 -10.64
N SER A 65 2.46 5.99 -11.34
CA SER A 65 3.58 6.18 -12.25
C SER A 65 3.43 5.34 -13.51
N GLY A 66 4.18 5.68 -14.56
CA GLY A 66 4.13 5.02 -15.86
C GLY A 66 3.49 5.89 -16.94
N SER A 67 3.60 5.48 -18.19
CA SER A 67 3.15 6.24 -19.37
C SER A 67 1.63 6.42 -19.43
N ALA A 68 0.86 5.54 -18.80
CA ALA A 68 -0.59 5.62 -18.74
C ALA A 68 -1.12 6.28 -17.44
N ALA A 69 -0.24 6.70 -16.51
CA ALA A 69 -0.66 7.20 -15.19
C ALA A 69 -1.61 8.40 -15.26
N ALA A 70 -1.40 9.31 -16.20
CA ALA A 70 -2.22 10.51 -16.38
C ALA A 70 -3.67 10.21 -16.84
N ASN A 71 -3.96 8.98 -17.28
CA ASN A 71 -5.31 8.55 -17.66
C ASN A 71 -6.19 8.24 -16.45
N TYR A 72 -5.60 8.18 -15.25
CA TYR A 72 -6.28 7.69 -14.05
C TYR A 72 -6.20 8.70 -12.91
N ASN A 73 -7.26 8.68 -12.10
CA ASN A 73 -7.32 9.37 -10.81
C ASN A 73 -7.28 8.31 -9.71
N LEU A 74 -6.27 8.39 -8.83
CA LEU A 74 -6.13 7.49 -7.67
C LEU A 74 -7.02 8.01 -6.53
N THR A 75 -8.12 7.33 -6.28
CA THR A 75 -9.11 7.76 -5.27
C THR A 75 -8.72 7.40 -3.84
N GLY A 76 -7.78 6.48 -3.68
CA GLY A 76 -7.28 6.04 -2.38
C GLY A 76 -6.50 4.74 -2.48
N VAL A 77 -5.87 4.37 -1.36
CA VAL A 77 -5.20 3.08 -1.20
C VAL A 77 -5.83 2.36 -0.02
N ALA A 78 -6.30 1.14 -0.24
CA ALA A 78 -6.90 0.31 0.81
C ALA A 78 -5.87 -0.02 1.90
N THR A 79 -6.33 -0.07 3.15
CA THR A 79 -5.53 -0.61 4.26
C THR A 79 -5.28 -2.11 4.06
N THR A 80 -4.22 -2.61 4.69
CA THR A 80 -3.91 -4.04 4.77
C THR A 80 -3.69 -4.43 6.23
N THR A 81 -3.36 -5.69 6.49
CA THR A 81 -3.03 -6.17 7.84
C THR A 81 -1.68 -6.87 7.87
N ALA A 82 -1.02 -6.80 9.02
CA ALA A 82 0.20 -7.55 9.34
C ALA A 82 0.32 -7.73 10.86
N ASP A 83 1.22 -8.61 11.30
CA ASP A 83 1.44 -8.90 12.71
C ASP A 83 2.65 -8.15 13.26
N ILE A 84 2.55 -7.74 14.53
CA ILE A 84 3.71 -7.42 15.37
C ILE A 84 3.83 -8.53 16.40
N THR A 85 4.96 -9.26 16.37
CA THR A 85 5.26 -10.39 17.26
C THR A 85 6.32 -10.04 18.30
#